data_AF-A0A8T6FV64-F1
#
_entry.id   AF-A0A8T6FV64-F1
#
_cell.length_a   1.000
_cell.length_b   1.000
_cell.length_c   1.000
_cell.angle_alpha   90.00
_cell.angle_beta   90.00
_cell.angle_gamma   90.00
#
_symmetry.space_group_name_H-M   'P 1'
#
loop_
_entity.id
_entity.type
_entity.pdbx_description
1 polymer ?
#
loop_
_entity_poly.entity_id
_entity_poly.type
_entity_poly.pdbx_seq_one_letter_code
_entity_poly.pdbx_strand_id
1 'polypeptide(L)'
;MPVHAYVDGFNLYHSLLRRNPPLKWLDFTALWGALLPDLTIEHTYYFTANVHPMPLDKGAPARQQRLLDALRSSGVEVVLGKFRQDRVMARPTHGSLRDRIEVHRTREKASDVNLAAHLLRDTYGGSLDAAVVVSNDSDLEKPLLFAREHGVEVILCTPTARPSSALVRAASRHHVLRSTQLRTCQFPPTVTLPSGREVHRPSEWA
;
A
#
# COMPACT_ATOMS: atom_id res chain seq x y z
N MET A 1 23.48 4.66 5.42
CA MET A 1 22.84 3.45 4.91
C MET A 1 21.51 3.88 4.31
N PRO A 2 21.41 4.12 2.99
CA PRO A 2 20.18 4.62 2.40
C PRO A 2 19.08 3.57 2.46
N VAL A 3 17.89 3.96 2.92
CA VAL A 3 16.75 3.05 3.10
C VAL A 3 15.54 3.59 2.38
N HIS A 4 14.95 2.78 1.50
CA HIS A 4 13.73 3.12 0.78
C HIS A 4 12.56 2.27 1.27
N ALA A 5 11.37 2.86 1.35
CA ALA A 5 10.13 2.16 1.70
C ALA A 5 9.19 2.04 0.50
N TYR A 6 8.63 0.85 0.31
CA TYR A 6 7.73 0.49 -0.79
C TYR A 6 6.43 -0.03 -0.20
N VAL A 7 5.37 0.79 -0.27
CA VAL A 7 4.09 0.48 0.35
C VAL A 7 3.06 0.07 -0.69
N ASP A 8 2.62 -1.18 -0.62
CA ASP A 8 1.49 -1.70 -1.39
C ASP A 8 0.17 -1.22 -0.77
N GLY A 9 -0.41 -0.18 -1.38
CA GLY A 9 -1.62 0.45 -0.88
C GLY A 9 -2.84 -0.46 -0.93
N PHE A 10 -2.94 -1.36 -1.91
CA PHE A 10 -4.07 -2.30 -2.01
C PHE A 10 -3.97 -3.41 -0.99
N ASN A 11 -2.81 -4.05 -0.88
CA ASN A 11 -2.61 -5.11 0.09
C ASN A 11 -2.78 -4.58 1.52
N LEU A 12 -2.23 -3.40 1.84
CA LEU A 12 -2.43 -2.73 3.12
C LEU A 12 -3.91 -2.41 3.36
N TYR A 13 -4.61 -1.83 2.38
CA TYR A 13 -6.02 -1.48 2.52
C TYR A 13 -6.89 -2.72 2.74
N HIS A 14 -6.79 -3.74 1.90
CA HIS A 14 -7.66 -4.90 1.97
C HIS A 14 -7.37 -5.80 3.18
N SER A 15 -6.10 -5.90 3.59
CA SER A 15 -5.70 -6.74 4.72
C SER A 15 -6.01 -6.09 6.08
N LEU A 16 -5.82 -4.78 6.20
CA LEU A 16 -5.86 -4.10 7.51
C LEU A 16 -6.82 -2.91 7.56
N LEU A 17 -6.73 -1.96 6.62
CA LEU A 17 -7.41 -0.67 6.77
C LEU A 17 -8.92 -0.71 6.45
N ARG A 18 -9.37 -1.57 5.52
CA ARG A 18 -10.75 -1.62 5.03
C ARG A 18 -11.75 -1.74 6.18
N ARG A 19 -11.46 -2.63 7.14
CA ARG A 19 -12.29 -2.93 8.32
C ARG A 19 -12.00 -2.04 9.53
N ASN A 20 -11.02 -1.15 9.43
CA ASN A 20 -10.60 -0.28 10.53
C ASN A 20 -10.54 1.17 10.05
N PRO A 21 -11.69 1.85 9.86
CA PRO A 21 -11.73 3.23 9.37
C PRO A 21 -10.81 4.21 10.11
N PRO A 22 -10.65 4.14 11.45
CA PRO A 22 -9.74 5.02 12.19
C PRO A 22 -8.25 4.86 11.88
N LEU A 23 -7.86 3.85 11.09
CA LEU A 23 -6.47 3.61 10.68
C LEU A 23 -6.17 4.13 9.27
N LYS A 24 -7.17 4.65 8.55
CA LYS A 24 -7.04 5.06 7.14
C LYS A 24 -6.32 6.40 6.96
N TRP A 25 -6.14 7.18 8.02
CA TRP A 25 -5.46 8.48 8.02
C TRP A 25 -3.98 8.32 8.40
N LEU A 26 -3.33 7.31 7.83
CA LEU A 26 -2.00 6.85 8.23
C LEU A 26 -0.90 7.79 7.74
N ASP A 27 0.01 8.14 8.65
CA ASP A 27 1.23 8.90 8.40
C ASP A 27 2.42 7.93 8.35
N PHE A 28 3.05 7.80 7.17
CA PHE A 28 4.19 6.89 7.01
C PHE A 28 5.45 7.38 7.73
N THR A 29 5.64 8.69 7.89
CA THR A 29 6.77 9.23 8.67
C THR A 29 6.65 8.80 10.13
N ALA A 30 5.46 8.93 10.70
CA ALA A 30 5.18 8.44 12.06
C ALA A 30 5.27 6.91 12.16
N LEU A 31 4.86 6.18 11.12
CA LEU A 31 4.97 4.72 11.08
C LEU A 31 6.43 4.25 11.12
N TRP A 32 7.30 4.85 10.32
CA TRP A 32 8.71 4.48 10.26
C TRP A 32 9.42 4.78 11.57
N GLY A 33 9.20 5.95 12.16
CA GLY A 33 9.75 6.29 13.47
C GLY A 33 9.33 5.33 14.58
N ALA A 34 8.10 4.79 14.52
CA ALA A 34 7.62 3.81 15.50
C ALA A 34 8.10 2.38 15.23
N LEU A 35 8.22 1.98 13.95
CA LEU A 35 8.53 0.59 13.57
C LEU A 35 10.02 0.31 13.49
N LEU A 36 10.80 1.28 13.01
CA LEU A 36 12.20 1.15 12.64
C LEU A 36 12.98 2.37 13.17
N PRO A 37 13.00 2.60 14.50
CA PRO A 37 13.58 3.82 15.10
C PRO A 37 15.08 3.97 14.83
N ASP A 38 15.77 2.87 14.57
CA ASP A 38 17.21 2.85 14.27
C ASP A 38 17.53 3.10 12.78
N LEU A 39 16.51 3.22 11.93
CA LEU A 39 16.65 3.43 10.48
C LEU A 39 16.09 4.80 10.07
N THR A 40 16.79 5.46 9.15
CA THR A 40 16.28 6.66 8.49
C THR A 40 15.80 6.29 7.10
N ILE A 41 14.49 6.43 6.86
CA ILE A 41 13.89 6.17 5.55
C ILE A 41 14.04 7.42 4.69
N GLU A 42 14.86 7.36 3.64
CA GLU A 42 15.14 8.48 2.75
C GLU A 42 14.01 8.74 1.75
N HIS A 43 13.41 7.66 1.24
CA HIS A 43 12.34 7.73 0.25
C HIS A 43 11.21 6.77 0.61
N THR A 44 9.95 7.21 0.47
CA THR A 44 8.77 6.37 0.64
C THR A 44 7.91 6.42 -0.62
N TYR A 45 7.71 5.27 -1.25
CA TYR A 45 6.80 5.06 -2.36
C TYR A 45 5.47 4.47 -1.86
N TYR A 46 4.35 5.03 -2.32
CA TYR A 46 3.01 4.51 -2.08
C TYR A 46 2.34 4.11 -3.40
N PHE A 47 2.19 2.80 -3.63
CA PHE A 47 1.63 2.23 -4.85
C PHE A 47 0.12 2.03 -4.68
N THR A 48 -0.68 2.69 -5.51
CA THR A 48 -2.14 2.61 -5.42
C THR A 48 -2.79 2.93 -6.77
N ALA A 49 -4.12 2.97 -6.84
CA ALA A 49 -4.87 3.38 -8.01
C ALA A 49 -6.08 4.21 -7.59
N ASN A 50 -6.51 5.12 -8.45
CA ASN A 50 -7.62 6.04 -8.15
C ASN A 50 -8.94 5.28 -7.99
N VAL A 51 -9.50 5.31 -6.79
CA VAL A 51 -10.78 4.70 -6.46
C VAL A 51 -11.86 5.36 -7.32
N HIS A 52 -12.67 4.53 -7.98
CA HIS A 52 -13.84 4.98 -8.71
C HIS A 52 -15.06 5.08 -7.78
N PRO A 53 -15.97 6.04 -8.02
CA PRO A 53 -17.21 6.13 -7.26
C PRO A 53 -18.04 4.87 -7.46
N MET A 54 -18.50 4.27 -6.36
CA MET A 54 -19.42 3.14 -6.39
C MET A 54 -20.82 3.61 -5.98
N PRO A 55 -21.91 2.97 -6.45
CA PRO A 55 -23.28 3.38 -6.11
C PRO A 55 -23.53 3.49 -4.59
N LEU A 56 -22.91 2.59 -3.82
CA LEU A 56 -23.03 2.54 -2.36
C LEU A 56 -22.08 3.50 -1.61
N ASP A 57 -21.07 4.06 -2.30
CA ASP A 57 -20.06 4.91 -1.68
C ASP A 57 -19.46 5.88 -2.71
N LYS A 58 -20.23 6.94 -3.00
CA LYS A 58 -19.81 8.00 -3.94
C LYS A 58 -18.69 8.88 -3.38
N GLY A 59 -18.49 8.89 -2.06
CA GLY A 59 -17.49 9.72 -1.38
C GLY A 59 -16.09 9.11 -1.34
N ALA A 60 -15.93 7.83 -1.67
CA ALA A 60 -14.65 7.14 -1.62
C ALA A 60 -13.51 7.84 -2.39
N PRO A 61 -13.71 8.35 -3.63
CA PRO A 61 -12.66 9.05 -4.36
C PRO A 61 -12.20 10.33 -3.65
N ALA A 62 -13.13 11.12 -3.11
CA ALA A 62 -12.82 12.35 -2.39
C ALA A 62 -12.03 12.07 -1.11
N ARG A 63 -12.38 11.01 -0.36
CA ARG A 63 -11.62 10.62 0.84
C ARG A 63 -10.23 10.11 0.48
N GLN A 64 -10.08 9.32 -0.58
CA GLN A 64 -8.77 8.88 -1.05
C GLN A 64 -7.92 10.09 -1.46
N GLN A 65 -8.47 11.04 -2.20
CA GLN A 65 -7.73 12.23 -2.63
C GLN A 65 -7.17 13.00 -1.44
N ARG A 66 -7.95 13.17 -0.37
CA ARG A 66 -7.46 13.80 0.88
C ARG A 66 -6.25 13.07 1.46
N LEU A 67 -6.28 11.73 1.49
CA LEU A 67 -5.13 10.94 1.97
C LEU A 67 -3.92 11.12 1.06
N LEU A 68 -4.10 11.05 -0.25
CA LEU A 68 -3.00 11.21 -1.20
C LEU A 68 -2.39 12.61 -1.14
N ASP A 69 -3.20 13.64 -0.91
CA ASP A 69 -2.72 15.01 -0.73
C ASP A 69 -1.88 15.13 0.55
N ALA A 70 -2.35 14.54 1.66
CA ALA A 70 -1.60 14.51 2.92
C ALA A 70 -0.27 13.75 2.78
N LEU A 71 -0.28 12.56 2.18
CA LEU A 71 0.91 11.76 1.92
C LEU A 71 1.93 12.51 1.05
N ARG A 72 1.48 13.14 -0.05
CA ARG A 72 2.38 13.95 -0.89
C ARG A 72 3.00 15.10 -0.13
N SER A 73 2.23 15.75 0.75
CA SER A 73 2.75 16.85 1.59
C SER A 73 3.81 16.39 2.59
N SER A 74 3.80 15.11 2.99
CA SER A 74 4.81 14.52 3.87
C SER A 74 6.02 13.94 3.13
N GLY A 75 6.14 14.18 1.82
CA GLY A 75 7.26 13.69 1.00
C GLY A 75 7.09 12.28 0.43
N VAL A 76 5.90 11.67 0.56
CA VAL A 76 5.63 10.35 -0.02
C VAL A 76 5.39 10.47 -1.52
N GLU A 77 6.10 9.67 -2.30
CA GLU A 77 5.88 9.54 -3.74
C GLU A 77 4.70 8.60 -4.01
N VAL A 78 3.59 9.16 -4.49
CA VAL A 78 2.40 8.37 -4.85
C VAL A 78 2.49 7.90 -6.30
N VAL A 79 2.65 6.59 -6.48
CA VAL A 79 2.73 5.94 -7.80
C VAL A 79 1.38 5.34 -8.16
N LEU A 80 0.73 5.91 -9.17
CA LEU A 80 -0.62 5.49 -9.59
C LEU A 80 -0.59 4.41 -10.67
N GLY A 81 -1.18 3.25 -10.36
CA GLY A 81 -1.62 2.24 -11.32
C GLY A 81 -2.89 2.66 -12.06
N LYS A 82 -3.48 1.72 -12.81
CA LYS A 82 -4.70 1.94 -13.59
C LYS A 82 -5.74 0.88 -13.25
N PHE A 83 -6.99 1.26 -13.15
CA PHE A 83 -8.07 0.27 -13.12
C PHE A 83 -8.42 -0.17 -14.54
N ARG A 84 -8.60 -1.49 -14.72
CA ARG A 84 -9.15 -2.08 -15.94
C ARG A 84 -10.49 -2.72 -15.61
N GLN A 85 -11.52 -2.33 -16.35
CA GLN A 85 -12.84 -2.96 -16.28
C GLN A 85 -12.98 -3.92 -17.46
N ASP A 86 -13.06 -5.21 -17.16
CA ASP A 86 -13.32 -6.24 -18.16
C ASP A 86 -14.80 -6.65 -18.10
N ARG A 87 -15.42 -6.87 -19.26
CA ARG A 87 -16.68 -7.63 -19.33
C ARG A 87 -16.34 -9.11 -19.32
N VAL A 88 -16.83 -9.84 -18.33
CA VAL A 88 -16.57 -11.27 -18.19
C VAL A 88 -17.88 -12.01 -17.97
N MET A 89 -18.00 -13.21 -18.55
CA MET A 89 -19.12 -14.10 -18.29
C MET A 89 -18.86 -14.86 -16.98
N ALA A 90 -19.49 -14.44 -15.90
CA ALA A 90 -19.38 -15.07 -14.59
C ALA A 90 -20.57 -16.01 -14.33
N ARG A 91 -20.35 -16.99 -13.46
CA ARG A 91 -21.43 -17.82 -12.93
C ARG A 91 -22.04 -17.13 -11.71
N PRO A 92 -23.37 -17.03 -11.61
CA PRO A 92 -24.01 -16.47 -10.43
C PRO A 92 -23.76 -17.39 -9.22
N THR A 93 -23.62 -16.79 -8.03
CA THR A 93 -23.46 -17.53 -6.76
C THR A 93 -24.74 -18.26 -6.34
N HIS A 94 -25.89 -17.82 -6.83
CA HIS A 94 -27.19 -18.45 -6.66
C HIS A 94 -27.89 -18.53 -8.03
N GLY A 95 -28.32 -19.72 -8.45
CA GLY A 95 -28.89 -19.97 -9.77
C GLY A 95 -28.43 -21.29 -10.38
N SER A 96 -28.83 -21.57 -11.63
CA SER A 96 -28.39 -22.80 -12.31
C SER A 96 -26.90 -22.73 -12.64
N LEU A 97 -26.20 -23.86 -12.50
CA LEU A 97 -24.77 -23.98 -12.86
C LEU A 97 -24.51 -23.76 -14.36
N ARG A 98 -25.56 -23.78 -15.20
CA ARG A 98 -25.50 -23.50 -16.63
C ARG A 98 -25.63 -22.02 -16.97
N ASP A 99 -26.07 -21.20 -16.03
CA ASP A 99 -26.28 -19.78 -16.27
C ASP A 99 -24.93 -19.05 -16.31
N ARG A 100 -24.79 -18.16 -17.30
CA ARG A 100 -23.69 -17.20 -17.34
C ARG A 100 -24.28 -15.81 -17.49
N ILE A 101 -23.87 -14.92 -16.60
CA ILE A 101 -24.25 -13.51 -16.63
C ILE A 101 -23.03 -12.69 -17.02
N GLU A 102 -23.24 -11.66 -17.86
CA GLU A 102 -22.20 -10.68 -18.12
C GLU A 102 -22.03 -9.82 -16.86
N VAL A 103 -20.82 -9.77 -16.34
CA VAL A 103 -20.47 -8.89 -15.22
C VAL A 103 -19.32 -7.99 -15.61
N HIS A 104 -19.38 -6.75 -15.13
CA HIS A 104 -18.24 -5.86 -15.15
C HIS A 104 -17.31 -6.23 -14.00
N ARG A 105 -16.12 -6.75 -14.33
CA ARG A 105 -15.07 -7.04 -13.36
C ARG A 105 -14.03 -5.94 -13.40
N THR A 106 -14.09 -5.04 -12.42
CA THR A 106 -13.04 -4.04 -12.21
C THR A 106 -11.86 -4.68 -11.47
N ARG A 107 -10.67 -4.58 -12.05
CA ARG A 107 -9.42 -5.00 -11.43
C ARG A 107 -8.45 -3.84 -11.40
N GLU A 108 -7.78 -3.68 -10.27
CA GLU A 108 -6.54 -2.93 -10.20
C GLU A 108 -5.55 -3.59 -11.17
N LYS A 109 -4.84 -2.78 -11.93
CA LYS A 109 -3.71 -3.21 -12.73
C LYS A 109 -2.52 -2.32 -12.46
N ALA A 110 -1.39 -2.99 -12.34
CA ALA A 110 -0.04 -2.45 -12.31
C ALA A 110 0.47 -1.92 -10.97
N SER A 111 -0.29 -1.90 -9.86
CA SER A 111 0.30 -1.54 -8.55
C SER A 111 1.47 -2.44 -8.20
N ASP A 112 1.28 -3.75 -8.32
CA ASP A 112 2.27 -4.75 -7.87
C ASP A 112 3.47 -4.78 -8.81
N VAL A 113 3.21 -4.61 -10.12
CA VAL A 113 4.25 -4.48 -11.15
C VAL A 113 5.04 -3.20 -10.96
N ASN A 114 4.39 -2.08 -10.65
CA ASN A 114 5.07 -0.82 -10.39
C ASN A 114 5.94 -0.91 -9.13
N LEU A 115 5.45 -1.52 -8.07
CA LEU A 115 6.20 -1.76 -6.83
C LEU A 115 7.45 -2.59 -7.12
N ALA A 116 7.27 -3.76 -7.75
CA ALA A 116 8.38 -4.62 -8.13
C ALA A 116 9.40 -3.91 -9.03
N ALA A 117 8.93 -3.15 -10.02
CA ALA A 117 9.80 -2.42 -10.93
C ALA A 117 10.61 -1.32 -10.23
N HIS A 118 9.99 -0.56 -9.32
CA HIS A 118 10.71 0.47 -8.56
C HIS A 118 11.73 -0.14 -7.60
N LEU A 119 11.36 -1.19 -6.87
CA LEU A 119 12.29 -1.92 -6.01
C LEU A 119 13.51 -2.39 -6.78
N LEU A 120 13.31 -3.04 -7.92
CA LEU A 120 14.41 -3.57 -8.73
C LEU A 120 15.22 -2.46 -9.40
N ARG A 121 14.58 -1.39 -9.87
CA ARG A 121 15.26 -0.20 -10.40
C ARG A 121 16.23 0.37 -9.37
N ASP A 122 15.75 0.58 -8.14
CA ASP A 122 16.57 1.21 -7.10
C ASP A 122 17.67 0.25 -6.61
N THR A 123 17.34 -1.04 -6.50
CA THR A 123 18.30 -2.11 -6.16
C THR A 123 19.46 -2.14 -7.17
N TYR A 124 19.16 -2.32 -8.45
CA TYR A 124 20.21 -2.42 -9.48
C TYR A 124 20.85 -1.07 -9.83
N GLY A 125 20.20 0.02 -9.47
CA GLY A 125 20.77 1.36 -9.52
C GLY A 125 21.75 1.65 -8.37
N GLY A 126 21.80 0.80 -7.35
CA GLY A 126 22.65 0.99 -6.17
C GLY A 126 22.24 2.19 -5.32
N SER A 127 20.97 2.60 -5.35
CA SER A 127 20.47 3.77 -4.61
C SER A 127 20.03 3.46 -3.18
N LEU A 128 20.03 2.19 -2.77
CA LEU A 128 19.70 1.78 -1.41
C LEU A 128 20.57 0.63 -0.90
N ASP A 129 20.73 0.60 0.41
CA ASP A 129 21.29 -0.52 1.17
C ASP A 129 20.18 -1.41 1.77
N ALA A 130 19.00 -0.83 2.06
CA ALA A 130 17.87 -1.57 2.60
C ALA A 130 16.51 -1.13 2.03
N ALA A 131 15.63 -2.10 1.84
CA ALA A 131 14.27 -1.93 1.34
C ALA A 131 13.25 -2.35 2.39
N VAL A 132 12.43 -1.40 2.84
CA VAL A 132 11.24 -1.70 3.65
C VAL A 132 10.07 -1.97 2.71
N VAL A 133 9.50 -3.17 2.73
CA VAL A 133 8.40 -3.54 1.83
C VAL A 133 7.15 -3.84 2.64
N VAL A 134 6.10 -3.03 2.48
CA VAL A 134 4.79 -3.28 3.09
C VAL A 134 3.90 -4.01 2.11
N SER A 135 3.81 -5.33 2.20
CA SER A 135 2.84 -6.14 1.47
C SER A 135 2.75 -7.54 2.08
N ASN A 136 1.76 -8.31 1.63
CA ASN A 136 1.66 -9.75 1.84
C ASN A 136 1.27 -10.46 0.52
N ASP A 137 1.53 -9.84 -0.62
CA ASP A 137 1.30 -10.45 -1.94
C ASP A 137 2.47 -11.35 -2.33
N SER A 138 2.20 -12.65 -2.48
CA SER A 138 3.23 -13.64 -2.85
C SER A 138 3.87 -13.38 -4.21
N ASP A 139 3.21 -12.63 -5.10
CA ASP A 139 3.79 -12.28 -6.41
C ASP A 139 5.05 -11.42 -6.28
N LEU A 140 5.28 -10.79 -5.12
CA LEU A 140 6.47 -10.02 -4.82
C LEU A 140 7.68 -10.87 -4.37
N GLU A 141 7.53 -12.19 -4.19
CA GLU A 141 8.63 -13.06 -3.72
C GLU A 141 9.90 -12.91 -4.58
N LYS A 142 9.77 -12.99 -5.90
CA LYS A 142 10.92 -12.91 -6.82
C LYS A 142 11.63 -11.54 -6.77
N PRO A 143 10.92 -10.40 -6.84
CA PRO A 143 11.55 -9.10 -6.62
C PRO A 143 12.33 -8.98 -5.30
N LEU A 144 11.80 -9.53 -4.20
CA LEU A 144 12.51 -9.51 -2.91
C LEU A 144 13.79 -10.35 -2.95
N LEU A 145 13.74 -11.54 -3.57
CA LEU A 145 14.91 -12.41 -3.73
C LEU A 145 16.00 -11.72 -4.57
N PHE A 146 15.63 -11.09 -5.68
CA PHE A 146 16.59 -10.36 -6.51
C PHE A 146 17.24 -9.17 -5.78
N ALA A 147 16.47 -8.43 -4.98
CA ALA A 147 17.04 -7.40 -4.10
C ALA A 147 18.05 -8.00 -3.11
N ARG A 148 17.67 -9.12 -2.48
CA ARG A 148 18.53 -9.83 -1.52
C ARG A 148 19.82 -10.34 -2.12
N GLU A 149 19.75 -10.93 -3.32
CA GLU A 149 20.89 -11.42 -4.10
C GLU A 149 21.84 -10.29 -4.50
N HIS A 150 21.32 -9.08 -4.68
CA HIS A 150 22.11 -7.87 -4.93
C HIS A 150 22.62 -7.18 -3.66
N GLY A 151 22.53 -7.83 -2.50
CA GLY A 151 23.08 -7.32 -1.24
C GLY A 151 22.16 -6.36 -0.47
N VAL A 152 20.97 -6.04 -0.98
CA VAL A 152 20.00 -5.19 -0.28
C VAL A 152 19.38 -5.94 0.90
N GLU A 153 19.35 -5.32 2.08
CA GLU A 153 18.59 -5.81 3.22
C GLU A 153 17.08 -5.58 2.98
N VAL A 154 16.33 -6.66 2.83
CA VAL A 154 14.87 -6.61 2.70
C VAL A 154 14.19 -6.74 4.06
N ILE A 155 13.44 -5.71 4.47
CA ILE A 155 12.64 -5.66 5.69
C ILE A 155 11.15 -5.75 5.28
N LEU A 156 10.56 -6.94 5.41
CA LEU A 156 9.16 -7.17 5.07
C LEU A 156 8.24 -6.74 6.23
N CYS A 157 7.22 -5.95 5.92
CA CYS A 157 6.22 -5.47 6.86
C CYS A 157 4.83 -5.95 6.42
N THR A 158 4.33 -7.06 6.96
CA THR A 158 3.07 -7.65 6.51
C THR A 158 1.86 -7.03 7.22
N PRO A 159 0.82 -6.57 6.50
CA PRO A 159 -0.41 -6.03 7.08
C PRO A 159 -1.40 -7.11 7.54
N THR A 160 -0.92 -8.31 7.86
CA THR A 160 -1.73 -9.46 8.29
C THR A 160 -0.98 -10.30 9.32
N ALA A 161 -1.73 -10.91 10.25
CA ALA A 161 -1.18 -11.87 11.22
C ALA A 161 -0.88 -13.26 10.61
N ARG A 162 -1.22 -13.48 9.34
CA ARG A 162 -0.94 -14.71 8.60
C ARG A 162 -0.06 -14.39 7.39
N PRO A 163 1.24 -14.16 7.61
CA PRO A 163 2.14 -13.76 6.55
C PRO A 163 2.36 -14.91 5.56
N SER A 164 2.61 -14.58 4.29
CA SER A 164 3.05 -15.54 3.28
C SER A 164 4.40 -16.13 3.67
N SER A 165 4.48 -17.45 3.82
CA SER A 165 5.74 -18.11 4.20
C SER A 165 6.84 -17.91 3.14
N ALA A 166 6.44 -17.78 1.88
CA ALA A 166 7.32 -17.47 0.75
C ALA A 166 7.97 -16.09 0.90
N LEU A 167 7.17 -15.05 1.17
CA LEU A 167 7.69 -13.70 1.39
C LEU A 167 8.58 -13.61 2.63
N VAL A 168 8.19 -14.27 3.72
CA VAL A 168 9.00 -14.26 4.95
C VAL A 168 10.37 -14.90 4.71
N ARG A 169 10.45 -15.98 3.92
CA ARG A 169 11.73 -16.60 3.53
C ARG A 169 12.56 -15.72 2.60
N ALA A 170 11.90 -14.94 1.73
CA ALA A 170 12.58 -14.01 0.82
C ALA A 170 13.07 -12.73 1.51
N ALA A 171 12.61 -12.44 2.72
CA ALA A 171 12.99 -11.26 3.49
C ALA A 171 14.16 -11.54 4.44
N SER A 172 14.91 -10.49 4.77
CA SER A 172 15.99 -10.54 5.79
C SER A 172 15.42 -10.42 7.19
N ARG A 173 14.42 -9.56 7.32
CA ARG A 173 13.68 -9.29 8.56
C ARG A 173 12.20 -9.22 8.23
N HIS A 174 11.39 -9.56 9.21
CA HIS A 174 9.94 -9.56 9.07
C HIS A 174 9.28 -8.91 10.29
N HIS A 175 8.34 -8.01 10.03
CA HIS A 175 7.48 -7.35 10.99
C HIS A 175 6.01 -7.54 10.61
N VAL A 176 5.15 -7.75 11.61
CA VAL A 176 3.70 -7.73 11.43
C VAL A 176 3.17 -6.37 11.85
N LEU A 177 2.51 -5.66 10.93
CA LEU A 177 1.87 -4.38 11.24
C LEU A 177 0.64 -4.63 12.13
N ARG A 178 0.70 -4.10 13.36
CA ARG A 178 -0.39 -4.22 14.33
C ARG A 178 -1.26 -2.98 14.31
N SER A 179 -2.58 -3.17 14.45
CA SER A 179 -3.52 -2.06 14.52
C SER A 179 -3.25 -1.10 15.69
N THR A 180 -2.72 -1.61 16.81
CA THR A 180 -2.34 -0.80 17.97
C THR A 180 -1.25 0.20 17.64
N GLN A 181 -0.24 -0.22 16.87
CA GLN A 181 0.83 0.65 16.40
C GLN A 181 0.31 1.64 15.36
N LEU A 182 -0.51 1.18 14.40
CA LEU A 182 -1.06 2.10 13.38
C LEU A 182 -1.92 3.21 13.99
N ARG A 183 -2.62 2.95 15.11
CA ARG A 183 -3.42 3.97 15.82
C ARG A 183 -2.61 5.18 16.25
N THR A 184 -1.35 5.00 16.64
CA THR A 184 -0.48 6.09 17.06
C THR A 184 0.25 6.77 15.91
N CYS A 185 0.16 6.22 14.70
CA CYS A 185 0.84 6.70 13.50
C CYS A 185 -0.14 7.38 12.52
N GLN A 186 -1.18 8.05 13.03
CA GLN A 186 -2.11 8.79 12.17
C GLN A 186 -1.64 10.23 12.00
N PHE A 187 -1.89 10.81 10.82
CA PHE A 187 -1.74 12.25 10.62
C PHE A 187 -2.61 13.02 11.64
N PRO A 188 -2.24 14.28 11.97
CA PRO A 188 -3.12 15.16 12.73
C PRO A 188 -4.49 15.32 12.04
N PRO A 189 -5.55 15.73 12.77
CA PRO A 189 -6.89 15.91 12.20
C PRO A 189 -6.93 16.86 10.99
N THR A 190 -6.01 17.81 10.93
CA THR A 190 -5.81 18.75 9.81
C THR A 190 -4.35 18.72 9.39
N VAL A 191 -4.11 18.61 8.08
CA VAL A 191 -2.78 18.70 7.46
C VAL A 191 -2.74 19.94 6.57
N THR A 192 -1.75 20.81 6.79
CA THR A 192 -1.52 21.99 5.96
C THR A 192 -0.59 21.63 4.80
N LEU A 193 -1.06 21.74 3.57
CA LEU A 193 -0.26 21.47 2.37
C LEU A 193 0.74 22.60 2.10
N PRO A 194 1.78 22.37 1.27
CA PRO A 194 2.74 23.42 0.88
C PRO A 194 2.09 24.66 0.25
N SER A 195 0.90 24.50 -0.36
CA SER A 195 0.13 25.62 -0.92
C SER A 195 -0.62 26.46 0.12
N GLY A 196 -0.54 26.12 1.41
CA GLY A 196 -1.34 26.69 2.50
C GLY A 196 -2.77 26.16 2.60
N ARG A 197 -3.20 25.27 1.69
CA ARG A 197 -4.53 24.63 1.75
C ARG A 197 -4.58 23.61 2.88
N GLU A 198 -5.65 23.62 3.67
CA GLU A 198 -5.88 22.62 4.70
C GLU A 198 -6.63 21.40 4.15
N VAL A 199 -6.20 20.21 4.58
CA VAL A 199 -6.86 18.94 4.32
C VAL A 199 -7.26 18.32 5.65
N HIS A 200 -8.57 18.14 5.84
CA HIS A 200 -9.10 17.54 7.06
C HIS A 200 -9.31 16.03 6.89
N ARG A 201 -8.99 15.27 7.95
CA ARG A 201 -9.34 13.86 8.08
C ARG A 201 -10.82 13.66 7.76
N PRO A 202 -11.19 12.72 6.87
CA PRO A 202 -12.59 12.38 6.63
C PRO A 202 -13.31 11.99 7.92
N SER A 203 -14.54 12.48 8.12
CA SER A 203 -15.33 12.17 9.31
C SER A 203 -15.66 10.68 9.43
N GLU A 204 -15.79 9.99 8.30
CA GLU A 204 -16.01 8.54 8.25
C GLU A 204 -14.78 7.73 8.68
N TRP A 205 -13.63 8.39 8.81
CA TRP A 205 -12.40 7.81 9.31
C TRP A 205 -12.06 8.31 10.71
N ALA A 206 -12.88 9.14 11.36
CA ALA A 206 -12.65 9.57 12.74
C ALA A 206 -12.70 8.39 13.71
#